data_AF-X6GRS6-F1
#
_entry.id   AF-X6GRS6-F1
#
_cell.length_a   1.000
_cell.length_b   1.000
_cell.length_c   1.000
_cell.angle_alpha   90.00
_cell.angle_beta   90.00
_cell.angle_gamma   90.00
#
_symmetry.space_group_name_H-M   'P 1'
#
loop_
_entity.id
_entity.type
_entity.pdbx_description
1 polymer ?
#
loop_
_entity_poly.entity_id
_entity_poly.type
_entity_poly.pdbx_seq_one_letter_code
_entity_poly.pdbx_strand_id
1 'polypeptide(L)'
;MALRKSLCVSMLVAASPALAANDFIEGVYLQSEELCKQAKKDTLQTLIDAGNIVLSAHGLQSVEYNCEFLQISKATASPSWAVTAICQEPGYVFPDVLSVTQMNAKQIDLVSVRPVDDESEASGNSGSYYLCEGVALP
;
A
#
# COMPACT_ATOMS: atom_id res chain seq x y z
N MET A 1 8.51 -60.46 27.64
CA MET A 1 7.44 -59.66 27.01
C MET A 1 8.05 -58.36 26.52
N ALA A 2 8.01 -58.12 25.22
CA ALA A 2 8.57 -56.93 24.58
C ALA A 2 7.61 -55.74 24.78
N LEU A 3 8.04 -54.69 25.47
CA LEU A 3 7.26 -53.46 25.57
C LEU A 3 7.68 -52.51 24.44
N ARG A 4 6.74 -52.33 23.51
CA ARG A 4 6.88 -51.59 22.26
C ARG A 4 7.12 -50.10 22.50
N LYS A 5 8.06 -49.58 21.70
CA LYS A 5 8.36 -48.17 21.46
C LYS A 5 7.09 -47.38 21.12
N SER A 6 6.87 -46.24 21.77
CA SER A 6 5.98 -45.20 21.25
C SER A 6 6.77 -43.90 21.21
N LEU A 7 7.37 -43.60 20.05
CA LEU A 7 7.97 -42.30 19.77
C LEU A 7 6.82 -41.31 19.52
N CYS A 8 6.62 -40.36 20.42
CA CYS A 8 5.79 -39.19 20.15
C CYS A 8 6.56 -38.27 19.19
N VAL A 9 6.30 -38.38 17.89
CA VAL A 9 6.77 -37.41 16.90
C VAL A 9 5.90 -36.16 17.05
N SER A 10 6.38 -35.16 17.79
CA SER A 10 5.81 -33.82 17.77
C SER A 10 6.05 -33.21 16.39
N MET A 11 4.99 -33.11 15.58
CA MET A 11 4.99 -32.27 14.39
C MET A 11 4.95 -30.81 14.84
N LEU A 12 6.12 -30.20 15.02
CA LEU A 12 6.27 -28.75 15.00
C LEU A 12 6.02 -28.31 13.56
N VAL A 13 4.77 -28.01 13.23
CA VAL A 13 4.44 -27.27 12.03
C VAL A 13 5.02 -25.88 12.22
N ALA A 14 6.19 -25.63 11.64
CA ALA A 14 6.73 -24.29 11.52
C ALA A 14 5.70 -23.48 10.72
N ALA A 15 4.96 -22.62 11.41
CA ALA A 15 4.21 -21.57 10.75
C ALA A 15 5.25 -20.64 10.13
N SER A 16 5.60 -20.88 8.87
CA SER A 16 6.39 -19.92 8.09
C SER A 16 5.61 -18.60 8.12
N PRO A 17 6.23 -17.47 8.50
CA PRO A 17 5.59 -16.19 8.28
C PRO A 17 5.27 -16.13 6.79
N ALA A 18 3.98 -15.94 6.46
CA ALA A 18 3.61 -15.63 5.09
C ALA A 18 4.48 -14.45 4.70
N LEU A 19 5.37 -14.65 3.72
CA LEU A 19 6.15 -13.56 3.16
C LEU A 19 5.11 -12.54 2.70
N ALA A 20 4.98 -11.45 3.48
CA ALA A 20 4.21 -10.30 3.09
C ALA A 20 4.64 -9.95 1.68
N ALA A 21 3.67 -9.65 0.82
CA ALA A 21 3.91 -9.36 -0.58
C ALA A 21 4.80 -8.11 -0.71
N ASN A 22 6.11 -8.29 -0.59
CA ASN A 22 7.11 -7.24 -0.50
C ASN A 22 7.39 -6.53 -1.84
N ASP A 23 6.76 -7.01 -2.92
CA ASP A 23 7.14 -6.65 -4.30
C ASP A 23 5.97 -6.02 -5.09
N PHE A 24 5.10 -5.22 -4.46
CA PHE A 24 3.96 -4.60 -5.17
C PHE A 24 4.08 -3.09 -5.39
N ILE A 25 4.84 -2.39 -4.56
CA ILE A 25 5.18 -0.97 -4.71
C ILE A 25 6.67 -0.81 -4.40
N GLU A 26 7.47 -0.54 -5.43
CA GLU A 26 8.94 -0.55 -5.35
C GLU A 26 9.55 0.86 -5.22
N GLY A 27 8.76 1.86 -4.81
CA GLY A 27 9.23 3.23 -4.69
C GLY A 27 8.14 4.23 -4.33
N VAL A 28 8.40 5.48 -4.70
CA VAL A 28 7.47 6.60 -4.51
C VAL A 28 6.66 6.79 -5.78
N TYR A 29 5.34 6.86 -5.66
CA TYR A 29 4.44 7.13 -6.76
C TYR A 29 3.59 8.37 -6.47
N LEU A 30 3.36 9.18 -7.51
CA LEU A 30 2.56 10.41 -7.43
C LEU A 30 1.49 10.42 -8.53
N GLN A 31 0.46 11.24 -8.37
CA GLN A 31 -0.69 11.27 -9.30
C GLN A 31 -0.40 11.91 -10.67
N SER A 32 0.81 12.46 -10.89
CA SER A 32 1.24 12.97 -12.20
C SER A 32 2.75 12.96 -12.38
N GLU A 33 3.19 12.96 -13.64
CA GLU A 33 4.62 13.11 -13.97
C GLU A 33 5.18 14.48 -13.60
N GLU A 34 4.33 15.52 -13.61
CA GLU A 34 4.68 16.89 -13.20
C GLU A 34 5.05 16.92 -11.72
N LEU A 35 4.29 16.24 -10.87
CA LEU A 35 4.61 16.08 -9.45
C LEU A 35 5.91 15.30 -9.27
N CYS A 36 6.18 14.25 -10.05
CA CYS A 36 7.48 13.58 -10.01
C CYS A 36 8.65 14.50 -10.39
N LYS A 37 8.47 15.38 -11.40
CA LYS A 37 9.49 16.38 -11.78
C LYS A 37 9.69 17.40 -10.66
N GLN A 38 8.63 17.78 -9.96
CA GLN A 38 8.70 18.71 -8.83
C GLN A 38 9.40 18.07 -7.63
N ALA A 39 9.06 16.83 -7.29
CA ALA A 39 9.69 16.08 -6.20
C ALA A 39 11.20 15.90 -6.36
N LYS A 40 11.72 15.92 -7.61
CA LYS A 40 13.16 15.89 -7.90
C LYS A 40 13.85 17.24 -7.74
N LYS A 41 13.11 18.34 -7.95
CA LYS A 41 13.63 19.71 -7.80
C LYS A 41 13.61 20.14 -6.34
N ASP A 42 12.51 19.81 -5.68
CA ASP A 42 12.25 20.08 -4.27
C ASP A 42 12.48 18.80 -3.44
N THR A 43 11.79 18.65 -2.32
CA THR A 43 11.78 17.42 -1.52
C THR A 43 10.40 16.78 -1.54
N LEU A 44 10.33 15.46 -1.34
CA LEU A 44 9.03 14.77 -1.22
C LEU A 44 8.18 15.34 -0.08
N GLN A 45 8.81 15.73 1.03
CA GLN A 45 8.14 16.37 2.16
C GLN A 45 7.43 17.67 1.75
N THR A 46 8.05 18.49 0.90
CA THR A 46 7.42 19.73 0.40
C THR A 46 6.14 19.45 -0.37
N LEU A 47 6.07 18.35 -1.12
CA LEU A 47 4.85 17.96 -1.84
C LEU A 47 3.77 17.45 -0.89
N ILE A 48 4.15 16.68 0.13
CA ILE A 48 3.25 16.21 1.20
C ILE A 48 2.64 17.42 1.91
N ASP A 49 3.48 18.37 2.34
CA ASP A 49 3.07 19.59 3.04
C ASP A 49 2.15 20.48 2.17
N ALA A 50 2.29 20.40 0.84
CA ALA A 50 1.43 21.07 -0.13
C ALA A 50 0.08 20.34 -0.38
N GLY A 51 -0.17 19.22 0.30
CA GLY A 51 -1.42 18.47 0.22
C GLY A 51 -1.43 17.37 -0.85
N ASN A 52 -0.32 17.10 -1.54
CA ASN A 52 -0.27 16.04 -2.55
C ASN A 52 -0.22 14.66 -1.89
N ILE A 53 -0.93 13.71 -2.50
CA ILE A 53 -0.91 12.32 -2.05
C ILE A 53 0.31 11.60 -2.61
N VAL A 54 1.06 10.99 -1.71
CA VAL A 54 2.20 10.13 -1.99
C VAL A 54 1.81 8.69 -1.75
N LEU A 55 2.01 7.84 -2.74
CA LEU A 55 1.87 6.38 -2.60
C LEU A 55 3.25 5.74 -2.44
N SER A 56 3.36 4.86 -1.45
CA SER A 56 4.55 4.06 -1.16
C SER A 56 4.18 2.66 -0.68
N ALA A 57 5.19 1.83 -0.39
CA ALA A 57 4.97 0.51 0.21
C ALA A 57 4.27 0.58 1.58
N HIS A 58 4.36 1.70 2.29
CA HIS A 58 3.69 1.91 3.59
C HIS A 58 2.22 2.34 3.44
N GLY A 59 1.84 2.81 2.25
CA GLY A 59 0.50 3.28 1.94
C GLY A 59 0.46 4.70 1.39
N LEU A 60 -0.61 5.42 1.69
CA LEU A 60 -0.88 6.76 1.18
C LEU A 60 -0.59 7.82 2.23
N GLN A 61 0.06 8.90 1.86
CA GLN A 61 0.41 9.98 2.78
C GLN A 61 0.20 11.37 2.15
N SER A 62 -0.32 12.30 2.93
CA SER A 62 -0.39 13.74 2.67
C SER A 62 -0.27 14.51 4.00
N VAL A 63 -0.30 15.84 4.00
CA VAL A 63 -0.10 16.69 5.19
C VAL A 63 -1.00 16.34 6.38
N GLU A 64 -2.28 16.07 6.13
CA GLU A 64 -3.29 15.76 7.15
C GLU A 64 -3.92 14.37 6.92
N TYR A 65 -3.31 13.56 6.05
CA TYR A 65 -3.85 12.27 5.63
C TYR A 65 -2.80 11.18 5.70
N ASN A 66 -3.16 10.04 6.29
CA ASN A 66 -2.32 8.85 6.25
C ASN A 66 -3.18 7.59 6.16
N CYS A 67 -2.94 6.75 5.16
CA CYS A 67 -3.44 5.39 5.10
C CYS A 67 -2.29 4.41 5.20
N GLU A 68 -2.22 3.70 6.32
CA GLU A 68 -1.24 2.63 6.53
C GLU A 68 -1.76 1.31 5.94
N PHE A 69 -0.96 0.68 5.10
CA PHE A 69 -1.25 -0.66 4.57
C PHE A 69 -0.91 -1.72 5.61
N LEU A 70 -1.89 -2.57 5.96
CA LEU A 70 -1.75 -3.57 7.02
C LEU A 70 -1.66 -5.01 6.51
N GLN A 71 -2.54 -5.39 5.58
CA GLN A 71 -2.52 -6.73 4.99
C GLN A 71 -2.60 -6.63 3.48
N ILE A 72 -1.70 -7.33 2.79
CA ILE A 72 -1.58 -7.30 1.34
C ILE A 72 -1.61 -8.74 0.84
N SER A 73 -2.51 -9.03 -0.09
CA SER A 73 -2.69 -10.35 -0.70
C SER A 73 -2.62 -10.26 -2.21
N LYS A 74 -1.64 -10.93 -2.83
CA LYS A 74 -1.44 -10.95 -4.28
C LYS A 74 -2.48 -11.86 -4.97
N ALA A 75 -3.09 -11.36 -6.03
CA ALA A 75 -3.95 -12.16 -6.90
C ALA A 75 -3.10 -13.14 -7.74
N THR A 76 -3.61 -14.35 -7.96
CA THR A 76 -2.91 -15.38 -8.75
C THR A 76 -3.14 -15.26 -10.25
N ALA A 77 -4.22 -14.58 -10.66
CA ALA A 77 -4.67 -14.48 -12.05
C ALA A 77 -4.58 -13.07 -12.65
N SER A 78 -4.12 -12.07 -11.88
CA SER A 78 -3.97 -10.68 -12.33
C SER A 78 -2.77 -10.02 -11.66
N PRO A 79 -2.21 -8.94 -12.23
CA PRO A 79 -1.16 -8.15 -11.59
C PRO A 79 -1.75 -7.20 -10.53
N SER A 80 -2.55 -7.77 -9.61
CA SER A 80 -3.28 -7.00 -8.60
C SER A 80 -3.08 -7.55 -7.20
N TRP A 81 -3.30 -6.70 -6.22
CA TRP A 81 -3.26 -7.00 -4.80
C TRP A 81 -4.52 -6.48 -4.12
N ALA A 82 -5.10 -7.30 -3.25
CA ALA A 82 -6.08 -6.83 -2.28
C ALA A 82 -5.33 -6.32 -1.05
N VAL A 83 -5.58 -5.08 -0.67
CA VAL A 83 -4.93 -4.39 0.44
C VAL A 83 -5.99 -4.00 1.46
N THR A 84 -5.74 -4.27 2.72
CA THR A 84 -6.50 -3.68 3.84
C THR A 84 -5.64 -2.61 4.48
N ALA A 85 -6.25 -1.46 4.78
CA ALA A 85 -5.57 -0.29 5.29
C ALA A 85 -6.34 0.32 6.46
N ILE A 86 -5.63 1.06 7.31
CA ILE A 86 -6.22 1.98 8.28
C ILE A 86 -5.85 3.39 7.86
N CYS A 87 -6.87 4.18 7.56
CA CYS A 87 -6.77 5.55 7.12
C CYS A 87 -7.15 6.50 8.25
N GLN A 88 -6.48 7.65 8.27
CA GLN A 88 -6.66 8.69 9.27
C GLN A 88 -6.66 10.06 8.61
N GLU A 89 -7.63 10.86 9.05
CA GLU A 89 -7.80 12.28 8.80
C GLU A 89 -7.95 13.01 10.15
N PRO A 90 -7.92 14.36 10.19
CA PRO A 90 -8.08 15.09 11.45
C PRO A 90 -9.42 14.75 12.13
N GLY A 91 -9.33 14.03 13.26
CA GLY A 91 -10.49 13.64 14.07
C GLY A 91 -11.24 12.39 13.60
N TYR A 92 -10.76 11.67 12.58
CA TYR A 92 -11.43 10.50 12.04
C TYR A 92 -10.45 9.39 11.64
N VAL A 93 -10.72 8.15 12.06
CA VAL A 93 -9.94 6.96 11.72
C VAL A 93 -10.90 5.91 11.19
N PHE A 94 -10.58 5.33 10.04
CA PHE A 94 -11.47 4.40 9.35
C PHE A 94 -10.69 3.30 8.62
N PRO A 95 -11.25 2.09 8.49
CA PRO A 95 -10.68 1.07 7.63
C PRO A 95 -11.00 1.34 6.16
N ASP A 96 -10.07 0.97 5.27
CA ASP A 96 -10.31 0.88 3.84
C ASP A 96 -9.83 -0.47 3.27
N VAL A 97 -10.43 -0.90 2.17
CA VAL A 97 -10.01 -2.04 1.37
C VAL A 97 -9.77 -1.56 -0.05
N LEU A 98 -8.54 -1.76 -0.52
CA LEU A 98 -8.08 -1.28 -1.81
C LEU A 98 -7.75 -2.45 -2.73
N SER A 99 -8.08 -2.32 -4.00
CA SER A 99 -7.39 -3.03 -5.07
C SER A 99 -6.22 -2.18 -5.54
N VAL A 100 -5.03 -2.75 -5.55
CA VAL A 100 -3.83 -2.13 -6.12
C VAL A 100 -3.47 -2.93 -7.36
N THR A 101 -3.43 -2.31 -8.53
CA THR A 101 -3.16 -3.01 -9.80
C THR A 101 -1.98 -2.37 -10.52
N GLN A 102 -0.99 -3.18 -10.85
CA GLN A 102 0.12 -2.75 -11.69
C GLN A 102 -0.36 -2.73 -13.15
N MET A 103 -0.53 -1.53 -13.70
CA MET A 103 -1.00 -1.34 -15.08
C MET A 103 0.14 -1.51 -16.09
N ASN A 104 1.33 -1.03 -15.72
CA ASN A 104 2.56 -1.21 -16.46
C ASN A 104 3.76 -1.02 -15.52
N ALA A 105 4.99 -1.01 -16.06
CA ALA A 105 6.22 -0.89 -15.26
C ALA A 105 6.30 0.38 -14.41
N LYS A 106 5.59 1.47 -14.77
CA LYS A 106 5.66 2.77 -14.09
C LYS A 106 4.32 3.26 -13.55
N GLN A 107 3.23 2.51 -13.72
CA GLN A 107 1.90 2.96 -13.33
C GLN A 107 1.19 1.91 -12.49
N ILE A 108 0.60 2.38 -11.39
CA ILE A 108 -0.25 1.62 -10.50
C ILE A 108 -1.60 2.33 -10.40
N ASP A 109 -2.68 1.56 -10.47
CA ASP A 109 -4.03 2.04 -10.20
C ASP A 109 -4.51 1.52 -8.86
N LEU A 110 -5.05 2.43 -8.04
CA LEU A 110 -5.73 2.12 -6.79
C LEU A 110 -7.23 2.27 -6.98
N VAL A 111 -7.99 1.34 -6.41
CA VAL A 111 -9.45 1.42 -6.33
C VAL A 111 -9.87 1.08 -4.91
N SER A 112 -10.48 2.03 -4.22
CA SER A 112 -11.10 1.84 -2.93
C SER A 112 -12.50 1.23 -3.07
N VAL A 113 -12.89 0.39 -2.12
CA VAL A 113 -14.28 -0.07 -1.98
C VAL A 113 -15.19 1.02 -1.41
N ARG A 114 -14.63 2.06 -0.78
CA ARG A 114 -15.41 3.20 -0.30
C ARG A 114 -15.90 4.01 -1.51
N PRO A 115 -17.21 4.29 -1.60
CA PRO A 115 -17.73 5.17 -2.62
C PRO A 115 -17.18 6.58 -2.42
N VAL A 116 -16.97 7.28 -3.54
CA VAL A 116 -16.61 8.69 -3.55
C VAL A 116 -17.89 9.50 -3.37
N ASP A 117 -18.47 9.51 -2.17
CA ASP A 117 -19.71 10.26 -1.91
C ASP A 117 -19.44 11.57 -1.14
N ASP A 118 -19.77 12.66 -1.84
CA ASP A 118 -20.15 14.02 -1.47
C ASP A 118 -19.39 14.81 -0.37
N GLU A 119 -18.63 15.79 -0.86
CA GLU A 119 -18.21 17.07 -0.25
C GLU A 119 -17.35 17.06 1.02
N SER A 120 -17.20 15.92 1.71
CA SER A 120 -16.35 15.82 2.92
C SER A 120 -15.02 15.11 2.66
N GLU A 121 -14.96 14.21 1.67
CA GLU A 121 -13.74 13.47 1.33
C GLU A 121 -13.16 13.98 0.01
N ALA A 122 -12.29 14.99 0.11
CA ALA A 122 -11.66 15.63 -1.05
C ALA A 122 -10.71 14.67 -1.84
N SER A 123 -10.47 13.45 -1.37
CA SER A 123 -9.76 12.43 -2.13
C SER A 123 -10.23 11.03 -1.76
N GLY A 124 -11.00 10.39 -2.64
CA GLY A 124 -11.05 8.92 -2.59
C GLY A 124 -9.63 8.37 -2.77
N ASN A 125 -9.30 7.28 -2.08
CA ASN A 125 -8.00 6.59 -2.24
C ASN A 125 -7.77 6.02 -3.65
N SER A 126 -8.81 6.06 -4.47
CA SER A 126 -8.79 5.63 -5.86
C SER A 126 -8.05 6.63 -6.75
N GLY A 127 -7.27 6.12 -7.71
CA GLY A 127 -6.57 6.95 -8.68
C GLY A 127 -5.41 6.22 -9.35
N SER A 128 -4.84 6.86 -10.37
CA SER A 128 -3.62 6.39 -11.03
C SER A 128 -2.40 7.09 -10.44
N TYR A 129 -1.35 6.32 -10.20
CA TYR A 129 -0.10 6.76 -9.59
C TYR A 129 1.08 6.32 -10.46
N TYR A 130 2.05 7.21 -10.61
CA TYR A 130 3.20 7.06 -11.50
C TYR A 130 4.51 7.03 -10.71
N LEU A 131 5.38 6.07 -11.02
CA LEU A 131 6.66 5.87 -10.37
C LEU A 131 7.59 7.07 -10.58
N CYS A 132 8.00 7.70 -9.49
CA CYS A 132 8.96 8.79 -9.51
C CYS A 132 10.39 8.25 -9.33
N GLU A 133 10.99 7.79 -10.42
CA GLU A 133 12.37 7.26 -10.43
C GLU A 133 13.38 8.25 -9.82
N GLY A 134 14.16 7.82 -8.82
CA GLY A 134 15.17 8.67 -8.18
C GLY A 134 14.62 9.61 -7.09
N VAL A 135 13.33 9.47 -6.74
CA VAL A 135 12.75 10.08 -5.53
C VAL A 135 12.69 8.99 -4.46
N ALA A 136 13.30 9.26 -3.30
CA ALA A 136 13.27 8.36 -2.16
C ALA A 136 12.23 8.81 -1.14
N LEU A 137 11.76 7.87 -0.32
CA LEU A 137 11.01 8.21 0.89
C LEU A 137 11.92 9.00 1.86
N PRO A 138 11.35 9.95 2.62
CA PRO A 138 12.07 10.64 3.69
C PRO A 138 12.53 9.69 4.80
#